data_AF-A0A392NVH0-F1
#
_entry.id   AF-A0A392NVH0-F1
#
_cell.length_a   1.000
_cell.length_b   1.000
_cell.length_c   1.000
_cell.angle_alpha   90.00
_cell.angle_beta   90.00
_cell.angle_gamma   90.00
#
_symmetry.space_group_name_H-M   'P 1'
#
loop_
_entity.id
_entity.type
_entity.pdbx_description
1 polymer ?
#
loop_
_entity_poly.entity_id
_entity_poly.type
_entity_poly.pdbx_seq_one_letter_code
_entity_poly.pdbx_strand_id
1 'polypeptide(L)'
;MRHMGASLSKASRAFPDCAAMASKLRAMNHNAEEQVRSQQHEVTHLVHLAARTTPKGLHCLSMQLTADYFALRPEDRKLPNENKIHDPKLYHYAVFSDNVLACGVVVNSTASNSKNELVRMDDSFLSVIGNG
;
A
#
# COMPACT_ATOMS: atom_id res chain seq x y z
N MET A 1 -48.46 -11.26 -40.67
CA MET A 1 -48.82 -12.08 -39.49
C MET A 1 -48.08 -13.42 -39.43
N ARG A 2 -48.06 -14.25 -40.50
CA ARG A 2 -47.44 -15.62 -40.48
C ARG A 2 -45.94 -15.67 -40.16
N HIS A 3 -45.14 -14.74 -40.67
CA HIS A 3 -43.69 -14.71 -40.41
C HIS A 3 -43.35 -14.43 -38.93
N MET A 4 -44.15 -13.60 -38.26
CA MET A 4 -43.95 -13.27 -36.83
C MET A 4 -44.20 -14.49 -35.94
N GLY A 5 -45.25 -15.27 -36.22
CA GLY A 5 -45.54 -16.51 -35.50
C GLY A 5 -44.46 -17.59 -35.70
N ALA A 6 -43.90 -17.71 -36.90
CA ALA A 6 -42.79 -18.63 -37.18
C ALA A 6 -41.52 -18.24 -36.39
N SER A 7 -41.19 -16.95 -36.35
CA SER A 7 -40.06 -16.44 -35.55
C SER A 7 -40.27 -16.66 -34.05
N LEU A 8 -41.47 -16.39 -33.53
CA LEU A 8 -41.80 -16.60 -32.11
C LEU A 8 -41.72 -18.09 -31.72
N SER A 9 -42.24 -18.98 -32.57
CA SER A 9 -42.19 -20.43 -32.35
C SER A 9 -40.75 -20.95 -32.36
N LYS A 10 -39.90 -20.44 -33.26
CA LYS A 10 -38.48 -20.80 -33.33
C LYS A 10 -37.73 -20.33 -32.08
N ALA A 11 -38.01 -19.11 -31.60
CA ALA A 11 -37.44 -18.57 -30.37
C ALA A 11 -37.90 -19.33 -29.11
N SER A 12 -39.20 -19.62 -29.00
CA SER A 12 -39.78 -20.39 -27.89
C SER A 12 -39.23 -21.82 -27.83
N ARG A 13 -38.99 -22.46 -28.98
CA ARG A 13 -38.34 -23.78 -29.02
C ARG A 13 -36.85 -23.74 -28.70
N ALA A 14 -36.15 -22.68 -29.09
CA ALA A 14 -34.73 -22.52 -28.79
C ALA A 14 -34.50 -22.19 -27.30
N PHE A 15 -35.45 -21.47 -26.69
CA PHE A 15 -35.40 -21.00 -25.32
C PHE A 15 -36.69 -21.33 -24.57
N PRO A 16 -36.99 -22.63 -24.35
CA PRO A 16 -38.25 -23.06 -23.76
C PRO A 16 -38.40 -22.61 -22.30
N ASP A 17 -37.28 -22.39 -21.61
CA ASP A 17 -37.27 -21.96 -20.22
C ASP A 17 -36.35 -20.75 -19.99
N CYS A 18 -36.81 -19.60 -20.50
CA CYS A 18 -36.10 -18.32 -20.36
C CYS A 18 -35.91 -17.91 -18.88
N ALA A 19 -36.84 -18.30 -18.01
CA ALA A 19 -36.75 -18.04 -16.57
C ALA A 19 -35.61 -18.84 -15.93
N ALA A 20 -35.47 -20.13 -16.25
CA ALA A 20 -34.36 -20.95 -15.79
C ALA A 20 -33.01 -20.44 -16.29
N MET A 21 -32.92 -20.01 -17.56
CA MET A 21 -31.69 -19.40 -18.10
C MET A 21 -31.34 -18.09 -17.42
N ALA A 22 -32.32 -17.20 -17.22
CA ALA A 22 -32.11 -15.94 -16.52
C ALA A 22 -31.69 -16.17 -15.05
N SER A 23 -32.29 -17.17 -14.39
CA SER A 23 -31.89 -17.59 -13.04
C SER A 23 -30.44 -18.10 -13.02
N LYS A 24 -30.08 -18.97 -13.97
CA LYS A 24 -28.70 -19.49 -14.09
C LYS A 24 -27.69 -18.39 -14.38
N LEU A 25 -27.99 -17.45 -15.29
CA LEU A 25 -27.12 -16.30 -15.58
C LEU A 25 -26.94 -15.41 -14.36
N ARG A 26 -28.02 -15.14 -13.60
CA ARG A 26 -27.92 -14.39 -12.34
C ARG A 26 -27.06 -15.10 -11.31
N ALA A 27 -27.22 -16.42 -11.17
CA ALA A 27 -26.40 -17.23 -10.27
C ALA A 27 -24.92 -17.21 -10.69
N MET A 28 -24.63 -17.32 -12.00
CA MET A 28 -23.27 -17.21 -12.54
C MET A 28 -22.67 -15.82 -12.31
N ASN A 29 -23.44 -14.75 -12.52
CA ASN A 29 -22.98 -13.38 -12.25
C ASN A 29 -22.66 -13.17 -10.77
N HIS A 30 -23.55 -13.64 -9.89
CA HIS A 30 -23.34 -13.56 -8.44
C HIS A 30 -22.08 -14.33 -8.00
N ASN A 31 -21.88 -15.53 -8.55
CA ASN A 31 -20.69 -16.33 -8.28
C ASN A 31 -19.41 -15.64 -8.78
N ALA A 32 -19.44 -15.03 -9.97
CA ALA A 32 -18.31 -14.26 -10.50
C ALA A 32 -18.00 -13.03 -9.63
N GLU A 33 -19.03 -12.30 -9.18
CA GLU A 33 -18.88 -11.18 -8.24
C GLU A 33 -18.26 -11.64 -6.91
N GLU A 34 -18.70 -12.79 -6.38
CA GLU A 34 -18.11 -13.39 -5.17
C GLU A 34 -16.64 -13.75 -5.35
N GLN A 35 -16.28 -14.33 -6.49
CA GLN A 35 -14.90 -14.66 -6.80
C GLN A 35 -14.02 -13.40 -6.86
N VAL A 36 -14.51 -12.34 -7.52
CA VAL A 36 -13.81 -11.04 -7.57
C VAL A 36 -13.64 -10.46 -6.17
N ARG A 37 -14.69 -10.46 -5.34
CA ARG A 37 -14.58 -9.98 -3.95
C ARG A 37 -13.56 -10.78 -3.14
N SER A 38 -13.55 -12.10 -3.28
CA SER A 38 -12.58 -12.95 -2.59
C SER A 38 -11.14 -12.65 -3.03
N GLN A 39 -10.92 -12.46 -4.33
CA GLN A 39 -9.59 -12.11 -4.87
C GLN A 39 -9.16 -10.71 -4.44
N GLN A 40 -10.07 -9.73 -4.42
CA GLN A 40 -9.78 -8.39 -3.92
C GLN A 40 -9.36 -8.41 -2.46
N HIS A 41 -10.00 -9.23 -1.63
CA HIS A 41 -9.60 -9.42 -0.24
C HIS A 41 -8.17 -9.98 -0.12
N GLU A 42 -7.84 -11.00 -0.92
CA GLU A 42 -6.49 -11.58 -0.95
C GLU A 42 -5.43 -10.57 -1.43
N VAL A 43 -5.71 -9.83 -2.50
CA VAL A 43 -4.82 -8.78 -3.03
C VAL A 43 -4.60 -7.69 -1.98
N THR A 44 -5.66 -7.22 -1.32
CA THR A 44 -5.56 -6.19 -0.28
C THR A 44 -4.69 -6.69 0.88
N HIS A 45 -4.88 -7.93 1.30
CA HIS A 45 -4.05 -8.55 2.34
C HIS A 45 -2.57 -8.65 1.93
N LEU A 46 -2.29 -9.06 0.69
CA LEU A 46 -0.92 -9.14 0.17
C LEU A 46 -0.26 -7.77 0.05
N VAL A 47 -1.00 -6.73 -0.36
CA VAL A 47 -0.50 -5.35 -0.41
C VAL A 47 -0.16 -4.85 0.98
N HIS A 48 -1.05 -5.07 1.96
CA HIS A 48 -0.79 -4.70 3.36
C HIS A 48 0.44 -5.44 3.91
N LEU A 49 0.57 -6.74 3.64
CA LEU A 49 1.74 -7.51 4.02
C LEU A 49 3.01 -6.95 3.37
N ALA A 50 2.98 -6.68 2.06
CA ALA A 50 4.12 -6.16 1.31
C ALA A 50 4.58 -4.79 1.83
N ALA A 51 3.65 -3.92 2.24
CA ALA A 51 3.96 -2.61 2.82
C ALA A 51 4.71 -2.71 4.17
N ARG A 52 4.50 -3.80 4.91
CA ARG A 52 5.09 -4.02 6.25
C ARG A 52 6.35 -4.88 6.22
N THR A 53 6.54 -5.66 5.16
CA THR A 53 7.73 -6.51 5.02
C THR A 53 8.88 -5.75 4.38
N THR A 54 10.07 -5.85 4.96
CA THR A 54 11.29 -5.38 4.30
C THR A 54 11.68 -6.34 3.18
N PRO A 55 11.80 -5.89 1.92
CA PRO A 55 12.34 -6.70 0.83
C PRO A 55 13.67 -7.34 1.22
N LYS A 56 13.90 -8.62 0.87
CA LYS A 56 15.12 -9.36 1.23
C LYS A 56 16.41 -8.61 0.87
N GLY A 57 16.43 -7.95 -0.29
CA GLY A 57 17.58 -7.13 -0.70
C GLY A 57 17.89 -5.99 0.26
N LEU A 58 16.87 -5.27 0.74
CA LEU A 58 17.03 -4.20 1.73
C LEU A 58 17.45 -4.76 3.10
N HIS A 59 16.93 -5.93 3.48
CA HIS A 59 17.37 -6.62 4.70
C HIS A 59 18.86 -6.99 4.63
N CYS A 60 19.31 -7.63 3.55
CA CYS A 60 20.71 -7.99 3.36
C CYS A 60 21.62 -6.75 3.31
N LEU A 61 21.19 -5.69 2.63
CA LEU A 61 21.92 -4.43 2.58
C LEU A 61 22.06 -3.81 3.97
N SER A 62 20.97 -3.75 4.75
CA SER A 62 21.01 -3.24 6.13
C SER A 62 21.98 -4.05 7.00
N MET A 63 21.96 -5.38 6.89
CA MET A 63 22.88 -6.26 7.61
C MET A 63 24.34 -6.02 7.19
N GLN A 64 24.62 -5.89 5.89
CA GLN A 64 25.95 -5.61 5.37
C GLN A 64 26.47 -4.26 5.87
N LEU A 65 25.68 -3.19 5.73
CA LEU A 65 26.05 -1.85 6.20
C LEU A 65 26.32 -1.82 7.71
N THR A 66 25.55 -2.60 8.48
CA THR A 66 25.75 -2.75 9.92
C THR A 66 27.08 -3.45 10.21
N ALA A 67 27.37 -4.55 9.52
CA ALA A 67 28.63 -5.27 9.65
C ALA A 67 29.82 -4.38 9.28
N ASP A 68 29.73 -3.66 8.16
CA ASP A 68 30.77 -2.74 7.68
C ASP A 68 31.02 -1.61 8.69
N TYR A 69 29.97 -1.02 9.25
CA TYR A 69 30.08 0.01 10.28
C TYR A 69 30.82 -0.48 11.52
N PHE A 70 30.51 -1.69 12.00
CA PHE A 70 31.20 -2.27 13.15
C PHE A 70 32.59 -2.82 12.83
N ALA A 71 32.92 -3.03 11.55
CA ALA A 71 34.28 -3.32 11.13
C ALA A 71 35.20 -2.08 11.14
N LEU A 72 34.65 -0.87 11.09
CA LEU A 72 35.42 0.38 11.20
C LEU A 72 36.09 0.52 12.58
N ARG A 73 37.18 1.28 12.64
CA ARG A 73 37.81 1.69 13.91
C ARG A 73 36.83 2.58 14.69
N PRO A 74 36.84 2.55 16.04
CA PRO A 74 35.91 3.35 16.85
C PRO A 74 35.91 4.85 16.53
N GLU A 75 37.06 5.39 16.17
CA GLU A 75 37.27 6.79 15.78
C GLU A 75 36.57 7.16 14.46
N ASP A 76 36.39 6.19 13.57
CA ASP A 76 35.75 6.36 12.25
C ASP A 76 34.24 6.10 12.31
N ARG A 77 33.71 5.58 13.43
CA ARG A 77 32.27 5.31 13.63
C ARG A 77 31.45 6.55 14.00
N LYS A 78 31.94 7.76 13.71
CA LYS A 78 31.23 8.99 14.10
C LYS A 78 30.12 9.31 13.11
N LEU A 79 28.88 9.38 13.60
CA LEU A 79 27.77 9.87 12.82
C LEU A 79 27.84 11.40 12.66
N PRO A 80 27.37 11.95 11.52
CA PRO A 80 27.24 13.39 11.37
C PRO A 80 26.32 13.97 12.46
N ASN A 81 26.73 15.09 13.07
CA ASN A 81 25.93 15.84 14.05
C ASN A 81 25.59 15.10 15.37
N GLU A 82 26.36 14.10 15.81
CA GLU A 82 26.13 13.41 17.11
C GLU A 82 25.98 14.39 18.29
N ASN A 83 26.81 15.44 18.33
CA ASN A 83 26.79 16.44 19.40
C ASN A 83 25.48 17.26 19.45
N LYS A 84 24.70 17.29 18.36
CA LYS A 84 23.45 18.04 18.27
C LYS A 84 22.25 17.25 18.79
N ILE A 85 22.35 15.93 18.91
CA ILE A 85 21.23 15.05 19.31
C ILE A 85 20.76 15.38 20.74
N HIS A 86 21.67 15.84 21.59
CA HIS A 86 21.37 16.20 22.97
C HIS A 86 21.25 17.72 23.21
N ASP A 87 21.26 18.53 22.16
CA ASP A 87 21.13 19.99 22.31
C ASP A 87 19.66 20.36 22.61
N PRO A 88 19.34 20.85 23.82
CA PRO A 88 17.97 21.22 24.18
C PRO A 88 17.49 22.48 23.45
N LYS A 89 18.37 23.21 22.76
CA LYS A 89 18.02 24.40 21.96
C LYS A 89 17.49 24.04 20.56
N LEU A 90 17.59 22.77 20.16
CA LEU A 90 17.09 22.27 18.89
C LEU A 90 15.73 21.58 19.06
N TYR A 91 14.91 21.63 18.01
CA TYR A 91 13.70 20.82 17.93
C TYR A 91 14.06 19.40 17.49
N HIS A 92 13.65 18.43 18.29
CA HIS A 92 13.84 17.00 18.01
C HIS A 92 12.50 16.38 17.62
N TYR A 93 12.44 15.79 16.42
CA TYR A 93 11.25 15.13 15.91
C TYR A 93 11.49 13.64 15.79
N ALA A 94 10.54 12.83 16.26
CA ALA A 94 10.53 11.38 16.07
C ALA A 94 9.34 11.01 15.18
N VAL A 95 9.61 10.23 14.13
CA VAL A 95 8.59 9.74 13.20
C VAL A 95 8.46 8.23 13.38
N PHE A 96 7.24 7.78 13.69
CA PHE A 96 6.94 6.36 13.88
C PHE A 96 6.07 5.87 12.72
N SER A 97 6.56 4.89 11.98
CA SER A 97 5.84 4.19 10.91
C SER A 97 6.46 2.82 10.70
N ASP A 98 5.67 1.87 10.22
CA ASP A 98 6.16 0.60 9.69
C ASP A 98 6.66 0.73 8.23
N ASN A 99 6.36 1.84 7.55
CA ASN A 99 6.87 2.11 6.21
C ASN A 99 8.13 3.00 6.24
N VAL A 100 9.30 2.35 6.36
CA VAL A 100 10.62 3.02 6.43
C VAL A 100 10.90 3.89 5.19
N LEU A 101 10.43 3.48 4.00
CA LEU A 101 10.62 4.24 2.76
C LEU A 101 9.79 5.54 2.77
N ALA A 102 8.53 5.45 3.19
CA ALA A 102 7.66 6.63 3.33
C ALA A 102 8.24 7.60 4.37
N CYS A 103 8.69 7.11 5.52
CA CYS A 103 9.39 7.92 6.52
C CYS A 103 10.61 8.64 5.94
N GLY A 104 11.45 7.95 5.17
CA GLY A 104 12.62 8.54 4.54
C GLY A 104 12.26 9.69 3.60
N VAL A 105 11.22 9.52 2.78
CA VAL A 105 10.72 10.57 1.88
C VAL A 105 10.20 11.77 2.66
N VAL A 106 9.39 11.54 3.71
CA VAL A 106 8.86 12.61 4.57
C VAL A 106 9.99 13.40 5.23
N VAL A 107 10.95 12.70 5.86
CA VAL A 107 12.08 13.34 6.54
C VAL A 107 12.93 14.13 5.54
N ASN A 108 13.23 13.57 4.36
CA ASN A 108 14.03 14.25 3.35
C ASN A 108 13.32 15.49 2.78
N SER A 109 12.02 15.36 2.50
CA SER A 109 11.19 16.48 2.04
C SER A 109 11.15 17.59 3.10
N THR A 110 10.86 17.26 4.35
CA THR A 110 10.83 18.21 5.46
C THR A 110 12.18 18.89 5.67
N ALA A 111 13.29 18.14 5.66
CA ALA A 111 14.64 18.70 5.80
C ALA A 111 15.04 19.60 4.63
N SER A 112 14.57 19.31 3.42
CA SER A 112 14.82 20.15 2.25
C SER A 112 14.02 21.46 2.28
N ASN A 113 12.79 21.41 2.80
CA ASN A 113 11.84 22.52 2.76
C ASN A 113 11.86 23.41 4.02
N SER A 114 12.51 22.96 5.10
CA SER A 114 12.62 23.69 6.37
C SER A 114 13.52 24.95 6.32
N LYS A 115 14.09 25.27 5.16
CA LYS A 115 14.92 26.49 4.96
C LYS A 115 14.11 27.78 4.91
N ASN A 116 12.80 27.70 4.76
CA ASN A 116 11.89 28.81 5.00
C ASN A 116 11.26 28.61 6.38
N GLU A 117 11.62 29.48 7.33
CA GLU A 117 11.08 29.49 8.70
C GLU A 117 9.55 29.33 8.66
N LEU A 118 9.04 28.38 9.46
CA LEU A 118 7.63 27.93 9.57
C LEU A 118 7.19 26.77 8.65
N VAL A 119 7.91 25.65 8.66
CA VAL A 119 7.23 24.34 8.60
C VAL A 119 6.86 23.95 10.04
N ARG A 120 5.72 24.47 10.54
CA ARG A 120 5.03 23.79 11.64
C ARG A 120 4.55 22.47 11.06
N MET A 121 5.11 21.35 11.52
CA MET A 121 4.45 20.06 11.36
C MET A 121 3.13 20.19 12.15
N ASP A 122 2.06 20.58 11.47
CA ASP A 122 0.72 20.52 12.05
C ASP A 122 0.26 19.06 12.08
N ASP A 123 -0.84 18.81 12.79
CA ASP A 123 -1.44 17.48 12.94
C ASP A 123 -1.82 16.84 11.58
N SER A 124 -1.86 17.62 10.49
CA SER A 124 -2.13 17.14 9.13
C SER A 124 -1.01 16.25 8.59
N PHE A 125 0.27 16.55 8.89
CA PHE A 125 1.42 15.74 8.47
C PHE A 125 1.54 14.41 9.23
N LEU A 126 1.16 14.37 10.51
CA LEU A 126 1.09 13.10 11.26
C LEU A 126 -0.04 12.18 10.76
N SER A 127 -1.14 12.76 10.25
CA SER A 127 -2.29 11.96 9.76
C SER A 127 -1.96 11.08 8.55
N VAL A 128 -0.93 11.45 7.77
CA VAL A 128 -0.47 10.70 6.58
C VAL A 128 0.27 9.41 6.99
N ILE A 129 0.82 9.36 8.20
CA ILE A 129 1.67 8.26 8.66
C ILE A 129 0.86 7.21 9.47
N GLY A 130 -0.30 7.61 10.03
CA GLY A 130 -1.12 6.76 10.89
C GLY A 130 -2.30 6.03 10.23
N ASN A 131 -2.55 6.25 8.93
CA ASN A 131 -3.69 5.61 8.22
C ASN A 131 -3.20 4.84 6.98
N GLY A 132 -2.45 3.76 7.21
CA GLY A 132 -2.10 2.74 6.21
C GLY A 132 -2.30 1.35 6.79
#